data_AF-A0A358RJ40-F1
#
_entry.id   AF-A0A358RJ40-F1
#
_cell.length_a   1.000
_cell.length_b   1.000
_cell.length_c   1.000
_cell.angle_alpha   90.00
_cell.angle_beta   90.00
_cell.angle_gamma   90.00
#
_symmetry.space_group_name_H-M   'P 1'
#
loop_
_entity.id
_entity.type
_entity.pdbx_description
1 polymer ?
#
loop_
_entity_poly.entity_id
_entity_poly.type
_entity_poly.pdbx_seq_one_letter_code
_entity_poly.pdbx_strand_id
1 'polypeptide(L)'
;MKNTAKNATFSRISPLRVIVMAVVLVLFFSVIFAPSVAEAVCPDGYVESVKDKNLDWQNGEDELNLEYVKTRVKSWLSDPQYDFSALEKEPIVVAVVDTGINFEHEIFTGKYDENGVATDDEIGRYDVLLRDEKGDIITVNTANELKNAYDDASNRHGTHVAGIIATLIHELDLEKYIKILPIKASKGTSFSTSGVKAGIAFAIENGADVVNLSLCEDSAGTESSEFNKMITDAYAQKAVFVAAAGNDGKPSYEKNIFGEFRHMYYPAASKNVIGVMNYTTENGKKKIASTSNYGSVYDICAPGEYIYSADGKTADSYKSM
;
A
#
# COMPACT_ATOMS: atom_id res chain seq x y z
N MET A 1 -31.80 -25.65 -24.82
CA MET A 1 -31.05 -24.38 -24.69
C MET A 1 -30.31 -24.41 -23.36
N LYS A 2 -28.99 -24.59 -23.43
CA LYS A 2 -28.08 -24.53 -22.28
C LYS A 2 -27.85 -23.06 -21.94
N ASN A 3 -28.10 -22.66 -20.71
CA ASN A 3 -27.35 -21.57 -20.10
C ASN A 3 -26.91 -22.06 -18.73
N THR A 4 -25.69 -22.60 -18.73
CA THR A 4 -24.92 -22.99 -17.56
C THR A 4 -24.68 -21.76 -16.70
N ALA A 5 -25.26 -21.77 -15.50
CA ALA A 5 -24.78 -20.96 -14.40
C ALA A 5 -23.29 -21.27 -14.21
N LYS A 6 -22.43 -20.26 -14.39
CA LYS A 6 -21.06 -20.33 -13.90
C LYS A 6 -21.16 -20.38 -12.38
N ASN A 7 -20.97 -21.58 -11.83
CA ASN A 7 -20.70 -21.78 -10.42
C ASN A 7 -19.53 -20.87 -10.04
N ALA A 8 -19.79 -19.89 -9.17
CA ALA A 8 -18.74 -19.20 -8.44
C ALA A 8 -18.13 -20.24 -7.48
N THR A 9 -17.15 -20.98 -7.98
CA THR A 9 -16.21 -21.69 -7.13
C THR A 9 -15.48 -20.65 -6.30
N PHE A 10 -15.76 -20.61 -4.99
CA PHE A 10 -14.78 -20.12 -4.02
C PHE A 10 -13.53 -21.00 -4.18
N SER A 11 -12.66 -20.59 -5.10
CA SER A 11 -11.33 -21.13 -5.28
C SER A 11 -10.64 -21.06 -3.93
N ARG A 12 -10.01 -22.15 -3.49
CA ARG A 12 -9.15 -22.14 -2.30
C ARG A 12 -8.23 -20.93 -2.43
N ILE A 13 -8.27 -20.01 -1.47
CA ILE A 13 -7.43 -18.81 -1.46
C ILE A 13 -6.00 -19.28 -1.72
N SER A 14 -5.42 -18.89 -2.85
CA SER A 14 -4.09 -19.37 -3.22
C SER A 14 -3.11 -18.94 -2.14
N PRO A 15 -2.07 -19.74 -1.83
CA PRO A 15 -1.04 -19.34 -0.88
C PRO A 15 -0.45 -17.95 -1.19
N LEU A 16 -0.40 -17.53 -2.46
CA LEU A 16 0.01 -16.18 -2.84
C LEU A 16 -1.02 -15.11 -2.50
N ARG A 17 -2.33 -15.37 -2.56
CA ARG A 17 -3.33 -14.45 -2.00
C ARG A 17 -3.21 -14.33 -0.48
N VAL A 18 -2.88 -15.42 0.21
CA VAL A 18 -2.56 -15.38 1.65
C VAL A 18 -1.27 -14.61 1.93
N ILE A 19 -0.25 -14.74 1.07
CA ILE A 19 1.01 -13.98 1.17
C ILE A 19 0.78 -12.53 0.86
N VAL A 20 0.05 -12.18 -0.19
CA VAL A 20 -0.23 -10.77 -0.48
C VAL A 20 -1.05 -10.19 0.63
N MET A 21 -2.11 -10.86 1.11
CA MET A 21 -2.78 -10.44 2.34
C MET A 21 -1.77 -10.31 3.49
N ALA A 22 -0.91 -11.28 3.77
CA ALA A 22 0.08 -11.18 4.85
C ALA A 22 1.14 -10.09 4.65
N VAL A 23 1.53 -9.82 3.41
CA VAL A 23 2.52 -8.81 3.00
C VAL A 23 1.88 -7.43 3.11
N VAL A 24 0.71 -7.23 2.53
CA VAL A 24 -0.18 -6.07 2.72
C VAL A 24 -0.40 -5.82 4.22
N LEU A 25 -0.79 -6.84 4.97
CA LEU A 25 -1.03 -6.75 6.42
C LEU A 25 0.22 -6.41 7.22
N VAL A 26 1.42 -6.73 6.71
CA VAL A 26 2.72 -6.45 7.35
C VAL A 26 3.42 -5.24 6.71
N LEU A 27 2.84 -4.58 5.69
CA LEU A 27 3.47 -3.47 4.96
C LEU A 27 2.71 -2.14 5.00
N PHE A 28 1.41 -2.13 5.30
CA PHE A 28 0.60 -0.90 5.22
C PHE A 28 0.75 0.00 6.43
N PHE A 29 2.00 0.22 6.77
CA PHE A 29 2.48 0.35 8.11
C PHE A 29 2.97 1.77 8.45
N SER A 30 3.06 2.65 7.45
CA SER A 30 3.51 4.03 7.63
C SER A 30 2.36 5.03 7.77
N VAL A 31 2.22 5.60 8.96
CA VAL A 31 1.42 6.81 9.23
C VAL A 31 2.44 7.97 9.30
N ILE A 32 2.54 8.79 8.24
CA ILE A 32 3.73 9.62 7.90
C ILE A 32 3.75 11.06 8.49
N PHE A 33 4.92 11.55 8.96
CA PHE A 33 5.42 12.96 8.86
C PHE A 33 6.95 13.13 9.17
N ALA A 34 7.67 13.88 8.31
CA ALA A 34 9.14 14.13 8.21
C ALA A 34 9.78 15.08 9.30
N PRO A 35 11.14 15.22 9.54
CA PRO A 35 12.28 15.29 8.58
C PRO A 35 13.66 14.60 8.88
N SER A 36 14.43 14.30 7.81
CA SER A 36 15.91 14.02 7.65
C SER A 36 16.48 12.64 8.09
N VAL A 37 17.48 11.93 7.48
CA VAL A 37 18.43 12.05 6.32
C VAL A 37 18.87 10.62 5.83
N ALA A 38 18.90 10.36 4.49
CA ALA A 38 19.55 9.28 3.66
C ALA A 38 19.36 7.76 3.99
N GLU A 39 19.12 6.77 3.09
CA GLU A 39 19.13 6.52 1.62
C GLU A 39 18.05 5.45 1.26
N ALA A 40 17.78 5.16 -0.04
CA ALA A 40 16.88 4.06 -0.43
C ALA A 40 17.41 3.22 -1.60
N VAL A 41 16.77 2.06 -1.84
CA VAL A 41 17.33 0.97 -2.65
C VAL A 41 16.34 0.35 -3.65
N CYS A 42 16.75 0.18 -4.93
CA CYS A 42 16.42 -0.91 -5.90
C CYS A 42 17.10 -0.66 -7.28
N PRO A 43 17.47 -1.62 -8.19
CA PRO A 43 17.63 -3.09 -8.18
C PRO A 43 19.00 -3.61 -8.75
N ASP A 44 19.24 -4.93 -8.65
CA ASP A 44 20.49 -5.73 -8.76
C ASP A 44 21.76 -5.20 -9.50
N GLY A 45 22.90 -5.43 -8.83
CA GLY A 45 24.11 -4.56 -8.86
C GLY A 45 24.20 -3.65 -7.62
N TYR A 46 23.14 -3.69 -6.80
CA TYR A 46 22.70 -2.63 -5.89
C TYR A 46 22.97 -2.92 -4.40
N VAL A 47 23.53 -4.08 -4.05
CA VAL A 47 23.43 -4.64 -2.68
C VAL A 47 24.68 -4.46 -1.82
N GLU A 48 25.84 -4.11 -2.38
CA GLU A 48 27.09 -4.22 -1.60
C GLU A 48 27.44 -2.95 -0.81
N SER A 49 26.96 -1.76 -1.24
CA SER A 49 27.21 -0.49 -0.54
C SER A 49 26.08 -0.03 0.38
N VAL A 50 24.86 -0.58 0.24
CA VAL A 50 23.64 -0.07 0.92
C VAL A 50 23.08 -1.03 1.98
N LYS A 51 23.78 -2.14 2.26
CA LYS A 51 23.34 -3.14 3.25
C LYS A 51 23.65 -2.70 4.68
N ASP A 52 23.20 -1.52 5.11
CA ASP A 52 23.12 -1.22 6.55
C ASP A 52 21.81 -1.79 7.09
N LYS A 53 21.92 -2.99 7.68
CA LYS A 53 20.80 -3.75 8.26
C LYS A 53 19.99 -2.97 9.30
N ASN A 54 20.47 -1.80 9.74
CA ASN A 54 19.88 -1.00 10.81
C ASN A 54 18.90 0.09 10.35
N LEU A 55 18.85 0.44 9.05
CA LEU A 55 18.00 1.55 8.57
C LEU A 55 16.72 1.08 7.88
N ASP A 56 16.75 -0.09 7.24
CA ASP A 56 15.58 -0.69 6.62
C ASP A 56 14.78 -1.51 7.63
N TRP A 57 13.64 -0.97 8.07
CA TRP A 57 12.77 -1.62 9.06
C TRP A 57 12.43 -3.08 8.71
N GLN A 58 12.27 -3.39 7.42
CA GLN A 58 11.94 -4.74 6.94
C GLN A 58 13.02 -5.80 7.24
N ASN A 59 14.26 -5.39 7.51
CA ASN A 59 15.39 -6.29 7.76
C ASN A 59 15.54 -6.72 9.23
N GLY A 60 14.80 -6.10 10.17
CA GLY A 60 14.85 -6.48 11.58
C GLY A 60 14.24 -7.85 11.85
N GLU A 61 14.90 -8.68 12.68
CA GLU A 61 14.36 -10.01 13.08
C GLU A 61 13.05 -9.89 13.88
N ASP A 62 12.89 -8.81 14.65
CA ASP A 62 11.66 -8.47 15.37
C ASP A 62 10.63 -7.72 14.49
N GLU A 63 10.98 -7.43 13.23
CA GLU A 63 10.15 -6.71 12.25
C GLU A 63 9.57 -7.70 11.22
N LEU A 64 9.68 -7.43 9.91
CA LEU A 64 9.22 -8.36 8.86
C LEU A 64 10.14 -9.59 8.73
N ASN A 65 11.41 -9.49 9.16
CA ASN A 65 12.47 -10.47 8.88
C ASN A 65 12.49 -10.85 7.39
N LEU A 66 12.87 -9.89 6.55
CA LEU A 66 12.79 -10.03 5.09
C LEU A 66 13.51 -11.27 4.56
N GLU A 67 14.63 -11.68 5.15
CA GLU A 67 15.35 -12.91 4.76
C GLU A 67 14.51 -14.18 4.98
N TYR A 68 13.79 -14.27 6.10
CA TYR A 68 12.86 -15.36 6.34
C TYR A 68 11.74 -15.37 5.30
N VAL A 69 11.16 -14.20 5.00
CA VAL A 69 10.08 -14.07 4.02
C VAL A 69 10.56 -14.42 2.62
N LYS A 70 11.70 -13.89 2.18
CA LYS A 70 12.37 -14.23 0.91
C LYS A 70 12.60 -15.73 0.79
N THR A 71 13.18 -16.34 1.83
CA THR A 71 13.42 -17.80 1.86
C THR A 71 12.12 -18.57 1.69
N ARG A 72 11.05 -18.14 2.36
CA ARG A 72 9.76 -18.82 2.29
C ARG A 72 9.07 -18.65 0.93
N VAL A 73 9.06 -17.43 0.38
CA VAL A 73 8.53 -17.12 -0.95
C VAL A 73 9.26 -17.92 -2.02
N LYS A 74 10.60 -17.92 -2.00
CA LYS A 74 11.42 -18.72 -2.91
C LYS A 74 11.14 -20.22 -2.81
N SER A 75 10.94 -20.74 -1.59
CA SER A 75 10.56 -22.15 -1.38
C SER A 75 9.19 -22.47 -2.00
N TRP A 76 8.24 -21.55 -2.00
CA TRP A 76 6.93 -21.76 -2.63
C TRP A 76 7.01 -21.66 -4.15
N LEU A 77 7.70 -20.65 -4.69
CA LEU A 77 7.86 -20.46 -6.12
C LEU A 77 8.60 -21.63 -6.80
N SER A 78 9.44 -22.36 -6.05
CA SER A 78 10.20 -23.52 -6.56
C SER A 78 9.56 -24.88 -6.29
N ASP A 79 8.55 -24.95 -5.42
CA ASP A 79 7.88 -26.22 -5.09
C ASP A 79 6.74 -26.48 -6.09
N PRO A 80 6.81 -27.54 -6.91
CA PRO A 80 5.85 -27.83 -7.97
C PRO A 80 4.44 -28.16 -7.45
N GLN A 81 4.25 -28.29 -6.13
CA GLN A 81 2.91 -28.39 -5.53
C GLN A 81 2.13 -27.07 -5.59
N TYR A 82 2.83 -25.94 -5.76
CA TYR A 82 2.19 -24.64 -5.93
C TYR A 82 2.19 -24.22 -7.40
N ASP A 83 1.03 -23.77 -7.87
CA ASP A 83 0.85 -23.23 -9.21
C ASP A 83 0.38 -21.77 -9.09
N PHE A 84 1.22 -20.86 -9.59
CA PHE A 84 0.97 -19.42 -9.61
C PHE A 84 0.73 -18.89 -11.03
N SER A 85 0.65 -19.77 -12.05
CA SER A 85 0.50 -19.36 -13.45
C SER A 85 -0.78 -18.57 -13.73
N ALA A 86 -1.83 -18.79 -12.93
CA ALA A 86 -3.05 -17.99 -13.00
C ALA A 86 -2.80 -16.52 -12.62
N LEU A 87 -1.90 -16.27 -11.67
CA LEU A 87 -1.58 -14.93 -11.18
C LEU A 87 -0.67 -14.14 -12.12
N GLU A 88 0.01 -14.80 -13.05
CA GLU A 88 0.69 -14.10 -14.15
C GLU A 88 -0.31 -13.47 -15.14
N LYS A 89 -1.54 -13.99 -15.20
CA LYS A 89 -2.62 -13.49 -16.09
C LYS A 89 -3.60 -12.60 -15.34
N GLU A 90 -3.88 -12.93 -14.09
CA GLU A 90 -4.76 -12.21 -13.18
C GLU A 90 -3.97 -11.90 -11.90
N PRO A 91 -3.09 -10.89 -11.94
CA PRO A 91 -2.23 -10.56 -10.81
C PRO A 91 -3.06 -10.10 -9.62
N ILE A 92 -2.47 -10.21 -8.44
CA ILE A 92 -3.02 -9.64 -7.24
C ILE A 92 -2.87 -8.12 -7.31
N VAL A 93 -3.97 -7.41 -7.13
CA VAL A 93 -4.01 -5.96 -7.34
C VAL A 93 -4.05 -5.22 -6.01
N VAL A 94 -3.07 -4.36 -5.80
CA VAL A 94 -2.95 -3.47 -4.64
C VAL A 94 -3.25 -2.05 -5.07
N ALA A 95 -4.45 -1.56 -4.76
CA ALA A 95 -4.83 -0.19 -5.05
C ALA A 95 -4.28 0.79 -4.01
N VAL A 96 -3.66 1.87 -4.49
CA VAL A 96 -3.17 2.98 -3.66
C VAL A 96 -4.03 4.19 -3.95
N VAL A 97 -4.96 4.49 -3.02
CA VAL A 97 -5.86 5.65 -3.12
C VAL A 97 -5.24 6.79 -2.33
N ASP A 98 -4.52 7.68 -3.04
CA ASP A 98 -3.66 8.68 -2.41
C ASP A 98 -3.48 9.94 -3.29
N THR A 99 -2.35 10.65 -3.22
CA THR A 99 -2.06 11.85 -4.00
C THR A 99 -1.68 11.60 -5.45
N GLY A 100 -1.65 10.33 -5.88
CA GLY A 100 -1.14 9.88 -7.17
C GLY A 100 0.26 9.28 -7.06
N ILE A 101 0.87 8.92 -8.18
CA ILE A 101 2.26 8.42 -8.24
C ILE A 101 3.07 9.16 -9.31
N ASN A 102 4.39 9.23 -9.13
CA ASN A 102 5.29 9.56 -10.23
C ASN A 102 5.51 8.32 -11.10
N PHE A 103 4.76 8.20 -12.19
CA PHE A 103 4.85 7.06 -13.11
C PHE A 103 6.22 6.87 -13.74
N GLU A 104 7.11 7.86 -13.71
CA GLU A 104 8.43 7.78 -14.31
C GLU A 104 9.50 7.27 -13.35
N HIS A 105 9.16 7.08 -12.08
CA HIS A 105 10.10 6.61 -11.07
C HIS A 105 10.58 5.18 -11.38
N GLU A 106 11.88 4.93 -11.25
CA GLU A 106 12.56 3.69 -11.62
C GLU A 106 11.94 2.47 -10.94
N ILE A 107 11.57 2.63 -9.67
CA ILE A 107 10.92 1.58 -8.87
C ILE A 107 9.55 1.11 -9.40
N PHE A 108 8.91 1.84 -10.32
CA PHE A 108 7.60 1.45 -10.86
C PHE A 108 7.66 0.93 -12.29
N THR A 109 8.57 1.47 -13.09
CA THR A 109 8.45 1.45 -14.56
C THR A 109 8.96 0.20 -15.23
N GLY A 110 9.77 -0.61 -14.54
CA GLY A 110 10.43 -1.72 -15.19
C GLY A 110 11.48 -1.32 -16.21
N LYS A 111 11.91 -0.05 -16.25
CA LYS A 111 12.85 0.47 -17.26
C LYS A 111 14.25 -0.13 -17.17
N TYR A 112 14.54 -0.99 -16.22
CA TYR A 112 15.86 -1.60 -16.03
C TYR A 112 15.74 -3.12 -16.13
N ASP A 113 16.76 -3.78 -16.68
CA ASP A 113 16.86 -5.24 -16.64
C ASP A 113 17.54 -5.72 -15.35
N GLU A 114 17.67 -7.04 -15.20
CA GLU A 114 18.30 -7.69 -14.02
C GLU A 114 19.78 -7.33 -13.79
N ASN A 115 20.38 -6.56 -14.70
CA ASN A 115 21.75 -6.05 -14.61
C ASN A 115 21.78 -4.51 -14.45
N GLY A 116 20.63 -3.87 -14.22
CA GLY A 116 20.49 -2.43 -14.08
C GLY A 116 20.65 -1.66 -15.39
N VAL A 117 20.49 -2.31 -16.55
CA VAL A 117 20.59 -1.67 -17.86
C VAL A 117 19.22 -1.19 -18.30
N ALA A 118 19.14 0.07 -18.75
CA ALA A 118 17.90 0.63 -19.25
C ALA A 118 17.37 -0.19 -20.45
N THR A 119 16.11 -0.62 -20.42
CA THR A 119 15.45 -1.33 -21.52
C THR A 119 14.88 -0.32 -22.52
N ASP A 120 15.15 -0.52 -23.82
CA ASP A 120 14.76 0.37 -24.92
C ASP A 120 13.24 0.28 -25.24
N ASP A 121 12.40 0.75 -24.33
CA ASP A 121 10.94 0.94 -24.46
C ASP A 121 10.04 -0.29 -24.29
N GLU A 122 10.56 -1.49 -24.02
CA GLU A 122 9.74 -2.62 -23.55
C GLU A 122 9.44 -2.48 -22.06
N ILE A 123 8.21 -2.81 -21.65
CA ILE A 123 7.81 -2.96 -20.24
C ILE A 123 8.70 -4.05 -19.65
N GLY A 124 9.77 -3.64 -18.96
CA GLY A 124 10.75 -4.59 -18.47
C GLY A 124 10.25 -5.37 -17.26
N ARG A 125 11.07 -6.32 -16.82
CA ARG A 125 10.74 -7.29 -15.76
C ARG A 125 10.27 -6.63 -14.45
N TYR A 126 10.75 -5.43 -14.16
CA TYR A 126 10.46 -4.71 -12.92
C TYR A 126 9.23 -3.79 -12.99
N ASP A 127 8.38 -3.90 -14.01
CA ASP A 127 7.11 -3.18 -14.01
C ASP A 127 6.22 -3.74 -12.91
N VAL A 128 5.74 -2.86 -12.03
CA VAL A 128 4.82 -3.22 -10.93
C VAL A 128 3.49 -2.51 -11.07
N LEU A 129 3.22 -1.80 -12.17
CA LEU A 129 1.97 -1.08 -12.39
C LEU A 129 0.95 -1.97 -13.11
N LEU A 130 -0.31 -1.88 -12.68
CA LEU A 130 -1.40 -2.57 -13.38
C LEU A 130 -1.65 -1.90 -14.73
N ARG A 131 -1.70 -2.71 -15.80
CA ARG A 131 -1.87 -2.26 -17.18
C ARG A 131 -3.01 -2.98 -17.87
N ASP A 132 -3.58 -2.33 -18.88
CA ASP A 132 -4.60 -2.93 -19.73
C ASP A 132 -4.00 -3.78 -20.87
N GLU A 133 -4.85 -4.36 -21.71
CA GLU A 133 -4.43 -5.21 -22.83
C GLU A 133 -3.56 -4.49 -23.89
N LYS A 134 -3.55 -3.15 -23.89
CA LYS A 134 -2.73 -2.33 -24.79
C LYS A 134 -1.39 -1.95 -24.16
N GLY A 135 -1.18 -2.27 -22.88
CA GLY A 135 0.00 -1.89 -22.11
C GLY A 135 -0.13 -0.51 -21.45
N ASP A 136 -1.29 0.14 -21.53
CA ASP A 136 -1.51 1.44 -20.88
C ASP A 136 -1.72 1.24 -19.37
N ILE A 137 -1.16 2.13 -18.55
CA ILE A 137 -1.33 2.07 -17.09
C ILE A 137 -2.80 2.32 -16.74
N ILE A 138 -3.42 1.39 -16.03
CA ILE A 138 -4.77 1.58 -15.48
C ILE A 138 -4.65 2.53 -14.30
N THR A 139 -5.30 3.68 -14.41
CA THR A 139 -5.19 4.73 -13.40
C THR A 139 -6.35 5.73 -13.51
N VAL A 140 -6.64 6.46 -12.43
CA VAL A 140 -7.66 7.52 -12.43
C VAL A 140 -7.30 8.64 -11.47
N ASN A 141 -7.72 9.86 -11.81
CA ASN A 141 -7.79 10.97 -10.86
C ASN A 141 -9.26 11.27 -10.54
N THR A 142 -9.72 10.82 -9.38
CA THR A 142 -11.10 11.04 -8.90
C THR A 142 -11.29 12.40 -8.24
N ALA A 143 -10.21 13.15 -8.01
CA ALA A 143 -10.29 14.55 -7.58
C ALA A 143 -10.41 15.53 -8.77
N ASN A 144 -10.00 15.11 -9.97
CA ASN A 144 -10.11 15.87 -11.21
C ASN A 144 -10.01 14.95 -12.44
N GLU A 145 -11.15 14.69 -13.09
CA GLU A 145 -11.29 13.76 -14.22
C GLU A 145 -10.45 14.10 -15.46
N LEU A 146 -9.87 15.32 -15.53
CA LEU A 146 -9.06 15.76 -16.67
C LEU A 146 -7.57 15.38 -16.58
N LYS A 147 -7.16 14.70 -15.51
CA LYS A 147 -5.76 14.28 -15.30
C LYS A 147 -5.68 12.78 -15.04
N ASN A 148 -4.54 12.17 -15.35
CA ASN A 148 -4.17 10.85 -14.84
C ASN A 148 -3.81 10.94 -13.34
N ALA A 149 -3.51 9.82 -12.68
CA ALA A 149 -3.06 9.82 -11.28
C ALA A 149 -1.60 10.25 -11.10
N TYR A 150 -1.10 11.20 -11.90
CA TYR A 150 0.22 11.75 -11.68
C TYR A 150 0.27 12.52 -10.35
N ASP A 151 1.32 12.27 -9.56
CA ASP A 151 1.49 12.91 -8.26
C ASP A 151 1.95 14.35 -8.39
N ASP A 152 1.00 15.27 -8.46
CA ASP A 152 1.27 16.72 -8.46
C ASP A 152 1.24 17.36 -7.06
N ALA A 153 1.06 16.58 -5.99
CA ALA A 153 1.01 17.09 -4.62
C ALA A 153 2.39 17.48 -4.07
N SER A 154 2.51 18.62 -3.38
CA SER A 154 3.80 19.15 -2.91
C SER A 154 4.62 18.18 -2.05
N ASN A 155 3.96 17.29 -1.31
CA ASN A 155 4.60 16.28 -0.48
C ASN A 155 4.91 14.97 -1.22
N ARG A 156 4.28 14.71 -2.38
CA ARG A 156 4.41 13.47 -3.15
C ARG A 156 4.17 12.23 -2.28
N HIS A 157 3.07 12.23 -1.53
CA HIS A 157 2.78 11.23 -0.51
C HIS A 157 2.40 9.88 -1.14
N GLY A 158 1.51 9.88 -2.13
CA GLY A 158 1.09 8.66 -2.81
C GLY A 158 2.24 7.96 -3.53
N THR A 159 3.19 8.71 -4.08
CA THR A 159 4.42 8.14 -4.65
C THR A 159 5.24 7.40 -3.59
N HIS A 160 5.42 8.00 -2.41
CA HIS A 160 6.16 7.40 -1.31
C HIS A 160 5.46 6.13 -0.80
N VAL A 161 4.14 6.18 -0.59
CA VAL A 161 3.33 5.02 -0.20
C VAL A 161 3.41 3.89 -1.23
N ALA A 162 3.24 4.20 -2.52
CA ALA A 162 3.34 3.19 -3.58
C ALA A 162 4.75 2.61 -3.69
N GLY A 163 5.79 3.42 -3.46
CA GLY A 163 7.18 2.96 -3.49
C GLY A 163 7.48 1.92 -2.42
N ILE A 164 6.89 2.02 -1.21
CA ILE A 164 7.07 1.01 -0.15
C ILE A 164 6.56 -0.37 -0.63
N ILE A 165 5.40 -0.37 -1.30
CA ILE A 165 4.80 -1.57 -1.87
C ILE A 165 5.69 -2.12 -2.98
N ALA A 166 6.15 -1.25 -3.89
CA ALA A 166 7.00 -1.63 -5.02
C ALA A 166 8.33 -2.24 -4.54
N THR A 167 9.00 -1.63 -3.55
CA THR A 167 10.22 -2.17 -2.93
C THR A 167 10.01 -3.62 -2.52
N LEU A 168 8.94 -3.94 -1.79
CA LEU A 168 8.76 -5.32 -1.36
C LEU A 168 8.41 -6.28 -2.51
N ILE A 169 7.63 -5.83 -3.50
CA ILE A 169 7.35 -6.65 -4.68
C ILE A 169 8.69 -7.09 -5.31
N HIS A 170 9.65 -6.17 -5.45
CA HIS A 170 10.98 -6.46 -5.97
C HIS A 170 11.80 -7.36 -5.05
N GLU A 171 11.86 -7.02 -3.76
CA GLU A 171 12.62 -7.80 -2.78
C GLU A 171 12.13 -9.25 -2.65
N LEU A 172 10.90 -9.55 -3.07
CA LEU A 172 10.33 -10.90 -3.04
C LEU A 172 10.23 -11.58 -4.40
N ASP A 173 10.74 -10.98 -5.49
CA ASP A 173 10.61 -11.46 -6.86
C ASP A 173 9.14 -11.70 -7.28
N LEU A 174 8.24 -10.75 -6.96
CA LEU A 174 6.79 -10.89 -7.13
C LEU A 174 6.18 -10.01 -8.24
N GLU A 175 6.98 -9.39 -9.10
CA GLU A 175 6.53 -8.44 -10.14
C GLU A 175 5.56 -9.06 -11.15
N LYS A 176 5.67 -10.38 -11.35
CA LYS A 176 4.76 -11.15 -12.21
C LYS A 176 3.39 -11.37 -11.59
N TYR A 177 3.28 -11.27 -10.27
CA TYR A 177 2.10 -11.74 -9.53
C TYR A 177 1.38 -10.65 -8.77
N ILE A 178 2.03 -9.50 -8.56
CA ILE A 178 1.47 -8.37 -7.80
C ILE A 178 1.63 -7.11 -8.62
N LYS A 179 0.53 -6.35 -8.75
CA LYS A 179 0.52 -5.07 -9.44
C LYS A 179 -0.12 -3.99 -8.58
N ILE A 180 0.39 -2.77 -8.71
CA ILE A 180 -0.09 -1.57 -8.05
C ILE A 180 -1.10 -0.88 -8.97
N LEU A 181 -2.26 -0.55 -8.43
CA LEU A 181 -3.28 0.25 -9.09
C LEU A 181 -3.26 1.68 -8.51
N PRO A 182 -2.63 2.65 -9.18
CA PRO A 182 -2.51 4.02 -8.68
C PRO A 182 -3.78 4.83 -8.90
N ILE A 183 -4.32 5.39 -7.82
CA ILE A 183 -5.55 6.17 -7.79
C ILE A 183 -5.30 7.49 -7.08
N LYS A 184 -5.44 8.60 -7.80
CA LYS A 184 -5.33 9.94 -7.21
C LYS A 184 -6.70 10.41 -6.72
N ALA A 185 -6.86 10.53 -5.41
CA ALA A 185 -8.06 11.04 -4.75
C ALA A 185 -7.87 12.44 -4.15
N SER A 186 -6.68 13.05 -4.33
CA SER A 186 -6.35 14.37 -3.80
C SER A 186 -6.33 15.49 -4.85
N LYS A 187 -6.63 16.70 -4.40
CA LYS A 187 -6.28 17.95 -5.09
C LYS A 187 -5.15 18.63 -4.31
N GLY A 188 -3.92 18.57 -4.83
CA GLY A 188 -2.74 18.90 -4.02
C GLY A 188 -2.62 17.89 -2.87
N THR A 189 -2.53 18.35 -1.63
CA THR A 189 -2.47 17.49 -0.43
C THR A 189 -3.83 17.25 0.22
N SER A 190 -4.91 17.82 -0.32
CA SER A 190 -6.25 17.76 0.28
C SER A 190 -7.08 16.66 -0.36
N PHE A 191 -7.73 15.86 0.49
CA PHE A 191 -8.65 14.80 0.09
C PHE A 191 -10.10 15.26 0.28
N SER A 192 -10.97 14.85 -0.64
CA SER A 192 -12.42 15.05 -0.46
C SER A 192 -13.08 13.70 -0.26
N THR A 193 -14.12 13.64 0.57
CA THR A 193 -14.91 12.42 0.81
C THR A 193 -15.39 11.80 -0.51
N SER A 194 -15.90 12.62 -1.43
CA SER A 194 -16.36 12.15 -2.74
C SER A 194 -15.24 11.59 -3.61
N GLY A 195 -14.06 12.23 -3.61
CA GLY A 195 -12.89 11.76 -4.34
C GLY A 195 -12.38 10.42 -3.82
N VAL A 196 -12.27 10.29 -2.49
CA VAL A 196 -11.85 9.02 -1.85
C VAL A 196 -12.87 7.92 -2.12
N LYS A 197 -14.18 8.20 -1.96
CA LYS A 197 -15.25 7.23 -2.23
C LYS A 197 -15.26 6.76 -3.68
N ALA A 198 -15.08 7.68 -4.63
CA ALA A 198 -14.96 7.34 -6.05
C ALA A 198 -13.68 6.54 -6.33
N GLY A 199 -12.57 6.85 -5.64
CA GLY A 199 -11.32 6.09 -5.75
C GLY A 199 -11.48 4.64 -5.26
N ILE A 200 -12.15 4.44 -4.13
CA ILE A 200 -12.49 3.10 -3.62
C ILE A 200 -13.36 2.35 -4.62
N ALA A 201 -14.39 3.00 -5.17
CA ALA A 201 -15.25 2.37 -6.18
C ALA A 201 -14.44 1.93 -7.41
N PHE A 202 -13.58 2.80 -7.93
CA PHE A 202 -12.69 2.49 -9.06
C PHE A 202 -11.74 1.33 -8.74
N ALA A 203 -11.16 1.29 -7.54
CA ALA A 203 -10.31 0.18 -7.10
C ALA A 203 -11.05 -1.16 -7.19
N ILE A 204 -12.27 -1.20 -6.65
CA ILE A 204 -13.10 -2.41 -6.64
C ILE A 204 -13.57 -2.80 -8.05
N GLU A 205 -13.88 -1.84 -8.89
CA GLU A 205 -14.27 -2.07 -10.29
C GLU A 205 -13.11 -2.62 -11.13
N ASN A 206 -11.87 -2.26 -10.81
CA ASN A 206 -10.65 -2.73 -11.46
C ASN A 206 -9.98 -3.90 -10.72
N GLY A 207 -10.75 -4.62 -9.90
CA GLY A 207 -10.32 -5.91 -9.34
C GLY A 207 -9.26 -5.83 -8.26
N ALA A 208 -9.17 -4.70 -7.53
CA ALA A 208 -8.30 -4.60 -6.35
C ALA A 208 -8.64 -5.71 -5.33
N ASP A 209 -7.64 -6.53 -4.98
CA ASP A 209 -7.72 -7.46 -3.85
C ASP A 209 -7.45 -6.73 -2.52
N VAL A 210 -6.72 -5.62 -2.59
CA VAL A 210 -6.36 -4.77 -1.46
C VAL A 210 -6.54 -3.31 -1.83
N VAL A 211 -7.16 -2.54 -0.93
CA VAL A 211 -7.29 -1.09 -1.08
C VAL A 211 -6.60 -0.43 0.11
N ASN A 212 -5.48 0.24 -0.17
CA ASN A 212 -4.76 1.04 0.80
C ASN A 212 -5.26 2.48 0.83
N LEU A 213 -5.51 2.96 2.04
CA LEU A 213 -5.96 4.29 2.38
C LEU A 213 -5.02 4.87 3.44
N SER A 214 -3.84 5.31 3.04
CA SER A 214 -2.87 6.03 3.92
C SER A 214 -3.35 7.45 4.24
N LEU A 215 -4.62 7.57 4.62
CA LEU A 215 -5.36 8.79 4.88
C LEU A 215 -6.46 8.51 5.91
N CYS A 216 -6.94 9.56 6.55
CA CYS A 216 -8.11 9.54 7.39
C CYS A 216 -8.85 10.87 7.28
N GLU A 217 -9.99 11.00 7.95
CA GLU A 217 -10.63 12.31 8.16
C GLU A 217 -9.68 13.27 8.90
N ASP A 218 -9.73 14.56 8.54
CA ASP A 218 -8.92 15.62 9.17
C ASP A 218 -9.30 15.88 10.65
N SER A 219 -10.39 15.27 11.12
CA SER A 219 -10.85 15.39 12.50
C SER A 219 -11.59 14.12 12.92
N ALA A 220 -11.68 13.93 14.24
CA ALA A 220 -12.44 12.84 14.82
C ALA A 220 -13.86 12.75 14.23
N GLY A 221 -14.15 11.64 13.57
CA GLY A 221 -15.45 11.36 12.98
C GLY A 221 -16.48 10.94 14.03
N THR A 222 -17.74 10.96 13.61
CA THR A 222 -18.84 10.31 14.32
C THR A 222 -19.20 9.02 13.60
N GLU A 223 -19.97 8.13 14.22
CA GLU A 223 -20.48 6.92 13.54
C GLU A 223 -21.26 7.25 12.26
N SER A 224 -21.81 8.47 12.16
CA SER A 224 -22.55 8.93 11.00
C SER A 224 -21.68 9.38 9.82
N SER A 225 -20.36 9.50 10.03
CA SER A 225 -19.38 9.93 9.03
C SER A 225 -19.52 9.16 7.72
N GLU A 226 -19.37 9.88 6.61
CA GLU A 226 -19.30 9.25 5.29
C GLU A 226 -18.02 8.42 5.09
N PHE A 227 -16.92 8.76 5.78
CA PHE A 227 -15.72 7.91 5.85
C PHE A 227 -15.97 6.62 6.61
N ASN A 228 -16.84 6.62 7.61
CA ASN A 228 -17.24 5.38 8.27
C ASN A 228 -18.02 4.45 7.30
N LYS A 229 -18.87 5.06 6.47
CA LYS A 229 -19.84 4.33 5.62
C LYS A 229 -19.36 4.02 4.20
N MET A 230 -18.22 4.54 3.77
CA MET A 230 -17.73 4.36 2.39
C MET A 230 -17.30 2.92 2.08
N ILE A 231 -16.98 2.13 3.11
CA ILE A 231 -16.62 0.71 2.96
C ILE A 231 -17.82 -0.13 3.37
N THR A 232 -18.50 -0.68 2.37
CA THR A 232 -19.71 -1.49 2.55
C THR A 232 -19.36 -2.96 2.74
N ASP A 233 -20.26 -3.74 3.34
CA ASP A 233 -20.08 -5.21 3.44
C ASP A 233 -19.89 -5.86 2.05
N ALA A 234 -20.51 -5.31 1.00
CA ALA A 234 -20.34 -5.80 -0.38
C ALA A 234 -18.94 -5.50 -0.96
N TYR A 235 -18.32 -4.39 -0.56
CA TYR A 235 -16.94 -4.09 -0.92
C TYR A 235 -15.97 -4.96 -0.13
N ALA A 236 -16.20 -5.14 1.18
CA ALA A 236 -15.38 -5.99 2.04
C ALA A 236 -15.41 -7.48 1.64
N GLN A 237 -16.40 -7.92 0.86
CA GLN A 237 -16.41 -9.26 0.25
C GLN A 237 -15.48 -9.40 -0.96
N LYS A 238 -15.01 -8.28 -1.54
CA LYS A 238 -14.19 -8.24 -2.76
C LYS A 238 -12.73 -7.92 -2.48
N ALA A 239 -12.47 -7.05 -1.50
CA ALA A 239 -11.14 -6.59 -1.17
C ALA A 239 -10.92 -6.45 0.34
N VAL A 240 -9.66 -6.53 0.75
CA VAL A 240 -9.21 -6.11 2.08
C VAL A 240 -8.97 -4.61 2.07
N PHE A 241 -9.51 -3.91 3.06
CA PHE A 241 -9.30 -2.47 3.23
C PHE A 241 -8.32 -2.24 4.38
N VAL A 242 -7.31 -1.41 4.12
CA VAL A 242 -6.32 -1.02 5.13
C VAL A 242 -6.26 0.50 5.19
N ALA A 243 -6.35 1.06 6.40
CA ALA A 243 -6.36 2.51 6.57
C ALA A 243 -5.57 2.96 7.79
N ALA A 244 -4.97 4.15 7.67
CA ALA A 244 -4.15 4.75 8.70
C ALA A 244 -4.99 5.35 9.84
N ALA A 245 -4.59 5.12 11.09
CA ALA A 245 -5.28 5.61 12.29
C ALA A 245 -5.27 7.15 12.43
N GLY A 246 -4.39 7.84 11.70
CA GLY A 246 -4.18 9.28 11.78
C GLY A 246 -3.04 9.68 12.73
N ASN A 247 -2.65 10.95 12.64
CA ASN A 247 -1.36 11.48 13.13
C ASN A 247 -1.50 12.55 14.23
N ASP A 248 -2.55 12.51 15.05
CA ASP A 248 -2.84 13.56 16.05
C ASP A 248 -2.44 13.19 17.50
N GLY A 249 -1.84 12.01 17.72
CA GLY A 249 -1.45 11.51 19.03
C GLY A 249 -2.64 11.26 19.96
N LYS A 250 -3.83 10.96 19.41
CA LYS A 250 -5.08 10.89 20.18
C LYS A 250 -5.47 9.48 20.59
N PRO A 251 -5.88 9.27 21.85
CA PRO A 251 -6.49 8.03 22.29
C PRO A 251 -7.94 7.92 21.81
N SER A 252 -8.29 6.77 21.24
CA SER A 252 -9.64 6.43 20.76
C SER A 252 -10.55 5.81 21.84
N TYR A 253 -10.05 5.63 23.07
CA TYR A 253 -10.83 5.05 24.18
C TYR A 253 -11.51 6.10 25.07
N GLU A 254 -11.20 7.39 24.89
CA GLU A 254 -11.85 8.46 25.65
C GLU A 254 -13.32 8.56 25.24
N LYS A 255 -14.24 8.67 26.20
CA LYS A 255 -15.66 8.85 25.90
C LYS A 255 -16.09 10.31 26.05
N ASN A 256 -16.96 10.79 25.17
CA ASN A 256 -17.59 12.09 25.33
C ASN A 256 -18.67 12.05 26.43
N ILE A 257 -19.29 13.20 26.72
CA ILE A 257 -20.35 13.31 27.73
C ILE A 257 -21.60 12.47 27.42
N PHE A 258 -21.72 11.96 26.18
CA PHE A 258 -22.79 11.09 25.71
C PHE A 258 -22.40 9.60 25.72
N GLY A 259 -21.19 9.26 26.16
CA GLY A 259 -20.70 7.88 26.28
C GLY A 259 -20.14 7.28 24.99
N GLU A 260 -20.00 8.07 23.92
CA GLU A 260 -19.42 7.66 22.64
C GLU A 260 -17.91 7.83 22.66
N PHE A 261 -17.18 6.94 21.98
CA PHE A 261 -15.73 7.09 21.81
C PHE A 261 -15.40 8.38 21.05
N ARG A 262 -14.46 9.16 21.59
CA ARG A 262 -13.86 10.35 21.00
C ARG A 262 -12.67 9.91 20.16
N HIS A 263 -12.30 10.73 19.18
CA HIS A 263 -11.07 10.54 18.42
C HIS A 263 -11.05 9.20 17.65
N MET A 264 -12.20 8.80 17.10
CA MET A 264 -12.28 7.78 16.06
C MET A 264 -11.98 8.42 14.72
N TYR A 265 -10.98 7.90 14.01
CA TYR A 265 -10.60 8.39 12.69
C TYR A 265 -10.96 7.34 11.66
N TYR A 266 -11.86 7.71 10.75
CA TYR A 266 -12.32 6.84 9.67
C TYR A 266 -11.48 7.09 8.40
N PRO A 267 -11.23 6.05 7.57
CA PRO A 267 -11.86 4.73 7.64
C PRO A 267 -11.17 3.72 8.56
N ALA A 268 -10.06 4.04 9.22
CA ALA A 268 -9.34 3.09 10.07
C ALA A 268 -10.15 2.52 11.23
N ALA A 269 -11.08 3.31 11.81
CA ALA A 269 -12.01 2.84 12.84
C ALA A 269 -13.29 2.19 12.26
N SER A 270 -13.43 2.08 10.94
CA SER A 270 -14.62 1.52 10.30
C SER A 270 -14.66 0.00 10.44
N LYS A 271 -15.88 -0.57 10.46
CA LYS A 271 -16.06 -2.01 10.33
C LYS A 271 -15.48 -2.50 8.98
N ASN A 272 -14.89 -3.70 8.98
CA ASN A 272 -14.29 -4.36 7.82
C ASN A 272 -13.04 -3.64 7.26
N VAL A 273 -12.46 -2.75 8.04
CA VAL A 273 -11.19 -2.08 7.73
C VAL A 273 -10.18 -2.50 8.76
N ILE A 274 -8.96 -2.70 8.30
CA ILE A 274 -7.82 -2.95 9.17
C ILE A 274 -7.22 -1.59 9.48
N GLY A 275 -7.47 -1.11 10.69
CA GLY A 275 -6.95 0.16 11.20
C GLY A 275 -5.51 0.00 11.67
N VAL A 276 -4.61 0.80 11.12
CA VAL A 276 -3.17 0.71 11.38
C VAL A 276 -2.67 1.90 12.20
N MET A 277 -2.14 1.61 13.37
CA MET A 277 -1.41 2.54 14.23
C MET A 277 0.08 2.55 13.88
N ASN A 278 0.78 3.65 14.15
CA ASN A 278 2.22 3.77 13.95
C ASN A 278 2.98 3.55 15.27
N TYR A 279 4.04 2.75 15.23
CA TYR A 279 5.09 2.66 16.25
C TYR A 279 6.44 3.13 15.72
N THR A 280 7.25 3.57 16.66
CA THR A 280 8.67 3.87 16.48
C THR A 280 9.51 2.98 17.39
N THR A 281 10.82 2.94 17.17
CA THR A 281 11.76 2.22 18.01
C THR A 281 12.64 3.21 18.75
N GLU A 282 12.52 3.23 20.08
CA GLU A 282 13.35 4.08 20.96
C GLU A 282 14.13 3.20 21.92
N ASN A 283 15.46 3.36 21.96
CA ASN A 283 16.36 2.55 22.80
C ASN A 283 16.15 1.03 22.61
N GLY A 284 15.94 0.59 21.37
CA GLY A 284 15.71 -0.82 21.02
C GLY A 284 14.36 -1.37 21.47
N LYS A 285 13.39 -0.52 21.82
CA LYS A 285 12.04 -0.93 22.21
C LYS A 285 11.00 -0.29 21.30
N LYS A 286 10.07 -1.10 20.82
CA LYS A 286 8.89 -0.65 20.09
C LYS A 286 7.97 0.12 21.03
N LYS A 287 7.57 1.32 20.62
CA LYS A 287 6.56 2.13 21.31
C LYS A 287 5.67 2.82 20.29
N ILE A 288 4.40 3.05 20.63
CA ILE A 288 3.51 3.86 19.80
C ILE A 288 4.18 5.21 19.51
N ALA A 289 4.20 5.58 18.22
CA ALA A 289 4.74 6.85 17.77
C ALA A 289 3.97 8.00 18.42
N SER A 290 4.65 9.09 18.76
CA SER A 290 4.02 10.20 19.48
C SER A 290 2.89 10.88 18.69
N THR A 291 2.93 10.74 17.36
CA THR A 291 1.92 11.20 16.42
C THR A 291 0.80 10.20 16.20
N SER A 292 0.99 8.90 16.46
CA SER A 292 -0.04 7.91 16.15
C SER A 292 -1.29 8.17 16.99
N ASN A 293 -2.44 8.26 16.33
CA ASN A 293 -3.69 7.94 17.02
C ASN A 293 -3.67 6.46 17.42
N TYR A 294 -4.29 6.14 18.57
CA TYR A 294 -4.13 4.81 19.15
C TYR A 294 -5.34 4.36 19.97
N GLY A 295 -5.42 3.06 20.23
CA GLY A 295 -6.43 2.44 21.09
C GLY A 295 -7.16 1.31 20.38
N SER A 296 -8.10 0.68 21.10
CA SER A 296 -8.71 -0.59 20.70
C SER A 296 -9.69 -0.52 19.54
N VAL A 297 -9.93 0.66 18.96
CA VAL A 297 -10.74 0.80 17.74
C VAL A 297 -9.94 0.51 16.47
N TYR A 298 -8.61 0.44 16.58
CA TYR A 298 -7.69 0.06 15.51
C TYR A 298 -7.13 -1.34 15.81
N ASP A 299 -6.65 -2.04 14.77
CA ASP A 299 -6.37 -3.47 14.84
C ASP A 299 -4.91 -3.80 15.11
N ILE A 300 -3.99 -3.11 14.42
CA ILE A 300 -2.56 -3.45 14.39
C ILE A 300 -1.66 -2.22 14.48
N CYS A 301 -0.39 -2.45 14.83
CA CYS A 301 0.64 -1.41 14.90
C CYS A 301 1.79 -1.75 13.96
N ALA A 302 2.49 -0.70 13.53
CA ALA A 302 3.35 -0.75 12.37
C ALA A 302 4.48 0.30 12.36
N PRO A 303 5.66 0.06 11.76
CA PRO A 303 6.68 1.12 11.62
C PRO A 303 6.22 2.23 10.68
N GLY A 304 6.19 3.47 11.19
CA GLY A 304 5.80 4.63 10.38
C GLY A 304 6.61 5.90 10.59
N GLU A 305 7.76 5.81 11.25
CA GLU A 305 8.74 6.89 11.31
C GLU A 305 10.01 6.47 10.56
N TYR A 306 10.60 7.41 9.81
CA TYR A 306 11.86 7.26 9.09
C TYR A 306 11.84 6.22 7.97
N ILE A 307 10.70 6.11 7.27
CA ILE A 307 10.52 5.11 6.22
C ILE A 307 11.05 5.66 4.89
N TYR A 308 12.01 4.96 4.29
CA TYR A 308 12.57 5.30 2.99
C TYR A 308 11.74 4.78 1.84
N SER A 309 11.46 5.64 0.87
CA SER A 309 10.75 5.29 -0.36
C SER A 309 10.89 6.39 -1.42
N ALA A 310 10.36 6.14 -2.60
CA ALA A 310 10.35 7.03 -3.76
C ALA A 310 9.94 8.46 -3.37
N ASP A 311 10.73 9.44 -3.78
CA ASP A 311 10.51 10.83 -3.39
C ASP A 311 9.37 11.50 -4.19
N GLY A 312 9.10 10.98 -5.39
CA GLY A 312 8.11 11.45 -6.36
C GLY A 312 8.41 12.77 -7.06
N LYS A 313 9.61 13.34 -6.91
CA LYS A 313 10.09 14.54 -7.61
C LYS A 313 10.96 14.22 -8.80
N THR A 314 11.85 13.24 -8.69
CA THR A 314 12.68 12.78 -9.83
C THR A 314 12.36 11.32 -10.15
N ALA A 315 12.99 10.79 -11.20
CA ALA A 315 12.81 9.42 -11.63
C ALA A 315 13.59 8.40 -10.75
N ASP A 316 14.49 8.86 -9.90
CA ASP A 316 15.53 8.06 -9.25
C ASP A 316 15.84 8.50 -7.81
N SER A 317 15.09 9.48 -7.28
CA SER A 317 15.30 10.00 -5.93
C SER A 317 14.43 9.30 -4.91
N TYR A 318 14.97 9.16 -3.71
CA TYR A 318 14.23 8.66 -2.57
C TYR A 318 14.35 9.58 -1.36
N LYS A 319 13.40 9.47 -0.44
CA LYS A 319 13.33 10.26 0.79
C LYS A 319 12.83 9.42 1.94
N SER A 320 13.21 9.85 3.14
CA SER A 320 12.58 9.40 4.38
C SER A 320 11.34 10.23 4.68
N MET A 321 10.33 9.60 5.27
CA MET A 321 9.09 10.21 5.74
C MET A 321 8.69 9.70 7.12
#